data_AF-A0A1Y3QV95-F1
#
_entry.id   AF-A0A1Y3QV95-F1
#
_cell.length_a   1.000
_cell.length_b   1.000
_cell.length_c   1.000
_cell.angle_alpha   90.00
_cell.angle_beta   90.00
_cell.angle_gamma   90.00
#
_symmetry.space_group_name_H-M   'P 1'
#
loop_
_entity.id
_entity.type
_entity.pdbx_description
1 polymer ?
#
loop_
_entity_poly.entity_id
_entity_poly.type
_entity_poly.pdbx_seq_one_letter_code
_entity_poly.pdbx_strand_id
1 'polypeptide(L)' 'EAAELTGATASTVAKWIRTKKLKALSHGPAFIIPKVNLIDFMASDAYLNKRLKSQKFHENIGGFLSWKAGK' A
#
# COMPACT_ATOMS: atom_id res chain seq x y z
N GLU A 1 -7.07 4.61 -7.71
CA GLU A 1 -6.16 5.21 -6.70
C GLU A 1 -5.33 4.20 -5.88
N ALA A 2 -5.81 3.58 -4.79
CA ALA A 2 -4.96 2.72 -3.94
C ALA A 2 -4.34 1.51 -4.68
N ALA A 3 -5.09 0.91 -5.60
CA ALA A 3 -4.62 -0.13 -6.51
C ALA A 3 -3.42 0.35 -7.38
N GLU A 4 -3.46 1.57 -7.87
CA GLU A 4 -2.40 2.14 -8.70
C GLU A 4 -1.14 2.46 -7.90
N LEU A 5 -1.32 3.03 -6.70
CA LEU A 5 -0.22 3.37 -5.79
C LEU A 5 0.53 2.11 -5.34
N THR A 6 -0.22 1.05 -5.06
CA THR A 6 0.34 -0.24 -4.63
C THR A 6 0.86 -1.06 -5.83
N GLY A 7 0.28 -0.86 -7.02
CA GLY A 7 0.50 -1.76 -8.15
C GLY A 7 -0.29 -3.06 -8.08
N ALA A 8 -1.25 -3.17 -7.16
CA ALA A 8 -2.06 -4.36 -6.98
C ALA A 8 -3.47 -4.16 -7.55
N THR A 9 -4.18 -5.26 -7.78
CA THR A 9 -5.59 -5.17 -8.19
C THR A 9 -6.46 -4.65 -7.05
N ALA A 10 -7.60 -4.02 -7.39
CA ALA A 10 -8.59 -3.59 -6.40
C ALA A 10 -9.08 -4.76 -5.52
N SER A 11 -9.23 -5.97 -6.09
CA SER A 11 -9.59 -7.18 -5.35
C SER A 11 -8.51 -7.58 -4.33
N THR A 12 -7.24 -7.41 -4.67
CA THR A 12 -6.12 -7.68 -3.76
C THR A 12 -6.08 -6.66 -2.62
N VAL A 13 -6.30 -5.37 -2.91
CA VAL A 13 -6.40 -4.32 -1.89
C VAL A 13 -7.56 -4.60 -0.94
N ALA A 14 -8.74 -4.94 -1.48
CA ALA A 14 -9.91 -5.31 -0.68
C ALA A 14 -9.63 -6.54 0.20
N LYS A 15 -8.88 -7.53 -0.30
CA LYS A 15 -8.44 -8.68 0.51
C LYS A 15 -7.55 -8.26 1.68
N TRP A 16 -6.61 -7.33 1.49
CA TRP A 16 -5.78 -6.83 2.60
C TRP A 16 -6.59 -6.11 3.67
N ILE A 17 -7.62 -5.36 3.27
CA ILE A 17 -8.54 -4.71 4.21
C ILE A 17 -9.34 -5.75 4.99
N ARG A 18 -9.98 -6.70 4.29
CA ARG A 18 -10.79 -7.75 4.92
C ARG A 18 -9.98 -8.66 5.86
N THR A 19 -8.71 -8.91 5.53
CA THR A 19 -7.78 -9.68 6.37
C THR A 19 -7.07 -8.83 7.43
N LYS A 20 -7.50 -7.57 7.63
CA LYS A 20 -6.97 -6.61 8.60
C LYS A 20 -5.47 -6.28 8.45
N LYS A 21 -4.88 -6.56 7.28
CA LYS A 21 -3.50 -6.20 6.96
C LYS A 21 -3.35 -4.72 6.60
N LEU A 22 -4.37 -4.15 5.96
CA LEU A 22 -4.43 -2.73 5.62
C LEU A 22 -5.58 -2.08 6.40
N LYS A 23 -5.25 -1.09 7.23
CA LYS A 23 -6.26 -0.36 8.02
C LYS A 23 -7.05 0.59 7.11
N ALA A 24 -8.37 0.42 7.09
CA ALA A 24 -9.30 1.25 6.35
C ALA A 24 -10.61 1.42 7.13
N LEU A 25 -11.37 2.45 6.78
CA LEU A 25 -12.71 2.71 7.30
C LEU A 25 -13.74 2.11 6.34
N SER A 26 -14.79 1.49 6.89
CA SER A 26 -15.93 1.04 6.08
C SER A 26 -16.78 2.24 5.67
N HIS A 27 -17.20 2.30 4.41
CA HIS A 27 -18.12 3.32 3.91
C HIS A 27 -19.12 2.66 2.95
N GLY A 28 -20.19 2.11 3.52
CA GLY A 28 -21.18 1.33 2.78
C GLY A 28 -20.54 0.11 2.09
N PRO A 29 -20.69 -0.06 0.76
CA PRO A 29 -20.04 -1.14 0.02
C PRO A 29 -18.55 -0.88 -0.26
N ALA A 30 -18.05 0.31 0.07
CA ALA A 30 -16.70 0.75 -0.23
C ALA A 30 -15.83 0.84 1.04
N PHE A 31 -14.53 1.08 0.82
CA PHE A 31 -13.56 1.34 1.87
C PHE A 31 -12.87 2.67 1.64
N ILE A 32 -12.70 3.45 2.71
CA ILE A 32 -11.87 4.65 2.72
C ILE A 32 -10.53 4.27 3.36
N ILE A 33 -9.43 4.40 2.61
CA ILE A 33 -8.09 4.10 3.10
C ILE A 33 -7.40 5.44 3.38
N PRO A 34 -7.15 5.80 4.66
CA PRO A 34 -6.33 6.96 4.97
C PRO A 34 -4.94 6.83 4.32
N LYS A 35 -4.45 7.89 3.67
CA LYS A 35 -3.17 7.86 2.95
C LYS A 35 -2.01 7.40 3.84
N VAL A 36 -1.98 7.84 5.10
CA VAL A 36 -0.99 7.40 6.10
C VAL A 36 -0.97 5.89 6.28
N ASN A 37 -2.14 5.25 6.44
CA ASN A 37 -2.24 3.80 6.60
C ASN A 37 -1.74 3.04 5.36
N LEU A 38 -1.96 3.60 4.17
CA LEU A 38 -1.49 3.01 2.91
C LEU A 38 0.04 3.08 2.81
N ILE A 39 0.63 4.23 3.15
CA ILE A 39 2.08 4.44 3.15
C ILE A 39 2.75 3.54 4.20
N ASP A 40 2.24 3.50 5.43
CA ASP A 40 2.75 2.65 6.51
C ASP A 40 2.73 1.17 6.09
N PHE A 41 1.63 0.73 5.47
CA PHE A 41 1.52 -0.62 4.95
C PHE A 41 2.52 -0.90 3.83
N MET A 42 2.67 0.02 2.85
CA MET A 42 3.63 -0.11 1.74
C MET A 42 5.09 -0.10 2.21
N ALA A 43 5.36 0.56 3.33
CA ALA A 43 6.66 0.63 3.97
C ALA A 43 6.93 -0.51 4.98
N SER A 44 5.97 -1.41 5.19
CA SER A 44 6.10 -2.58 6.08
C SER A 44 6.85 -3.74 5.41
N ASP A 45 7.55 -4.55 6.19
CA ASP A 45 8.26 -5.74 5.68
C ASP A 45 7.34 -6.71 4.94
N ALA A 46 6.10 -6.84 5.42
CA ALA A 46 5.08 -7.69 4.78
C ALA A 46 4.78 -7.27 3.34
N TYR A 47 4.92 -5.98 3.03
CA TYR A 47 4.76 -5.45 1.68
C TYR A 47 6.08 -5.42 0.91
N LEU A 48 7.17 -5.02 1.56
CA LEU A 48 8.49 -4.91 0.94
C LEU A 48 9.04 -6.25 0.47
N ASN A 49 8.72 -7.35 1.18
CA ASN A 49 9.11 -8.72 0.79
C ASN A 49 8.35 -9.26 -0.42
N LYS A 50 7.41 -8.50 -0.99
CA LYS A 50 6.78 -8.88 -2.26
C LYS A 50 7.70 -8.63 -3.44
N ARG A 51 7.83 -9.68 -4.26
CA ARG A 51 8.72 -9.75 -5.42
C ARG A 51 8.32 -8.82 -6.57
N LEU A 52 7.04 -8.45 -6.68
CA LEU A 52 6.51 -7.57 -7.71
C LEU A 52 5.96 -6.29 -7.08
N LYS A 53 6.49 -5.15 -7.53
CA LYS A 53 6.03 -3.80 -7.19
C LYS A 53 5.87 -3.00 -8.48
N SER A 54 4.83 -2.17 -8.61
CA SER A 54 4.62 -1.38 -9.83
C SER A 54 5.69 -0.30 -10.00
N GLN A 55 5.81 0.25 -11.20
CA GLN A 55 6.62 1.45 -11.43
C GLN A 55 6.14 2.63 -10.56
N LYS A 56 4.82 2.85 -10.47
CA LYS A 56 4.20 3.83 -9.56
C LYS A 56 4.57 3.63 -8.09
N PHE A 57 4.78 2.41 -7.61
CA PHE A 57 5.29 2.18 -6.26
C PHE A 57 6.66 2.83 -6.08
N HIS A 58 7.57 2.63 -7.03
CA HIS A 58 8.93 3.17 -6.95
C HIS A 58 8.94 4.70 -7.10
N GLU A 59 8.10 5.26 -7.94
CA GLU A 59 7.95 6.72 -8.08
C GLU A 59 7.41 7.37 -6.80
N ASN A 60 6.42 6.76 -6.15
CA ASN A 60 5.74 7.36 -4.99
C ASN A 60 6.41 7.04 -3.64
N ILE A 61 7.02 5.87 -3.49
CA ILE A 61 7.58 5.38 -2.22
C ILE A 61 9.10 5.18 -2.30
N GLY A 62 9.68 5.08 -3.50
CA GLY A 62 11.12 4.83 -3.67
C GLY A 62 11.99 5.90 -3.01
N GLY A 63 11.66 7.19 -3.17
CA GLY A 63 12.38 8.27 -2.50
C GLY A 63 12.32 8.19 -0.97
N PHE A 64 11.15 7.87 -0.41
CA PHE A 64 10.98 7.68 1.03
C PHE A 64 11.77 6.47 1.56
N LEU A 65 11.81 5.36 0.81
CA LEU A 65 12.59 4.19 1.19
C LEU A 65 14.10 4.44 1.11
N SER A 66 14.58 5.16 0.09
CA SER A 66 15.99 5.55 -0.01
C SER A 66 16.40 6.42 1.18
N TRP A 67 15.59 7.43 1.51
CA TRP A 67 15.80 8.27 2.70
C TRP A 67 15.82 7.44 4.00
N LYS A 68 14.84 6.55 4.20
CA LYS A 68 14.79 5.67 5.39
C LYS A 68 16.02 4.75 5.47
N ALA A 69 16.55 4.32 4.32
CA ALA A 69 17.73 3.47 4.24
C ALA A 69 19.06 4.24 4.42
N GLY A 70 19.02 5.56 4.62
CA GLY A 70 20.21 6.40 4.75
C GLY A 70 21.01 6.52 3.45
N LYS A 71 20.33 6.42 2.29
CA LYS A 71 20.93 6.52 0.95
C LYS A 71 20.49 7.80 0.24
#